data_AF-A0A8B5XV18-F1
#
_entry.id   AF-A0A8B5XV18-F1
#
_cell.length_a   1.000
_cell.length_b   1.000
_cell.length_c   1.000
_cell.angle_alpha   90.00
_cell.angle_beta   90.00
_cell.angle_gamma   90.00
#
_symmetry.space_group_name_H-M   'P 1'
#
loop_
_entity.id
_entity.type
_entity.pdbx_description
1 polymer ?
#
loop_
_entity_poly.entity_id
_entity_poly.type
_entity_poly.pdbx_seq_one_letter_code
_entity_poly.pdbx_strand_id
1 'polypeptide(L)'
;MQKEFKILPSVVIAQACLESGNGTSLLANQGKIYLVQGDFKGESVIIRTMEYVNGVPVQVWNKFRKYPTWEESLRDLANLYEKGTSWNRGLYTAVIGEKDYKKALKAIFDSGYASDPKYIEKLVNLIETSDLTKYDVSIEEVYHIVKKGDSVSGLAKAYGSTQV
;
A
#
# COMPACT_ATOMS: atom_id res chain seq x y z
N MET A 1 -2.53 7.28 -4.01
CA MET A 1 -2.53 6.62 -2.68
C MET A 1 -2.93 7.58 -1.57
N GLN A 2 -2.04 8.42 -1.01
CA GLN A 2 -2.41 9.35 0.08
C GLN A 2 -3.52 10.35 -0.29
N LYS A 3 -3.36 11.09 -1.39
CA LYS A 3 -4.34 12.12 -1.81
C LYS A 3 -5.71 11.55 -2.16
N GLU A 4 -5.72 10.41 -2.82
CA GLU A 4 -6.93 9.79 -3.39
C GLU A 4 -7.65 8.91 -2.37
N PHE A 5 -6.92 8.05 -1.64
CA PHE A 5 -7.49 7.02 -0.75
C PHE A 5 -7.25 7.29 0.73
N LYS A 6 -6.47 8.33 1.09
CA LYS A 6 -6.09 8.64 2.48
C LYS A 6 -5.37 7.49 3.19
N ILE A 7 -4.60 6.69 2.45
CA ILE A 7 -3.78 5.60 2.97
C ILE A 7 -2.31 6.02 2.91
N LEU A 8 -1.57 5.78 3.98
CA LEU A 8 -0.13 6.06 4.11
C LEU A 8 0.67 5.31 3.03
N PRO A 9 1.38 6.03 2.13
CA PRO A 9 2.27 5.42 1.15
C PRO A 9 3.35 4.55 1.78
N SER A 10 3.89 4.91 2.94
CA SER A 10 4.90 4.12 3.65
C SER A 10 4.42 2.70 3.93
N VAL A 11 3.17 2.56 4.40
CA VAL A 11 2.51 1.27 4.66
C VAL A 11 2.40 0.46 3.37
N VAL A 12 1.89 1.06 2.30
CA VAL A 12 1.68 0.36 1.03
C VAL A 12 3.00 -0.06 0.38
N ILE A 13 4.03 0.80 0.43
CA ILE A 13 5.37 0.48 -0.08
C ILE A 13 5.99 -0.66 0.73
N ALA A 14 5.90 -0.61 2.07
CA ALA A 14 6.43 -1.68 2.92
C ALA A 14 5.72 -3.01 2.66
N GLN A 15 4.39 -3.01 2.53
CA GLN A 15 3.63 -4.20 2.13
C GLN A 15 4.08 -4.70 0.76
N ALA A 16 4.21 -3.82 -0.23
CA ALA A 16 4.71 -4.19 -1.54
C ALA A 16 6.08 -4.88 -1.46
N CYS A 17 7.03 -4.29 -0.73
CA CYS A 17 8.36 -4.85 -0.51
C CYS A 17 8.29 -6.23 0.15
N LEU A 18 7.53 -6.38 1.23
CA LEU A 18 7.41 -7.65 1.95
C LEU A 18 6.76 -8.73 1.08
N GLU A 19 5.59 -8.44 0.48
CA GLU A 19 4.80 -9.41 -0.27
C GLU A 19 5.45 -9.82 -1.60
N SER A 20 6.25 -8.94 -2.19
CA SER A 20 6.92 -9.18 -3.48
C SER A 20 8.34 -9.71 -3.34
N GLY A 21 8.90 -9.76 -2.12
CA GLY A 21 10.33 -10.00 -1.89
C GLY A 21 11.19 -8.93 -2.55
N ASN A 22 10.87 -7.64 -2.33
CA ASN A 22 11.48 -6.49 -3.00
C ASN A 22 11.43 -6.59 -4.54
N GLY A 23 10.32 -7.08 -5.08
CA GLY A 23 10.11 -7.25 -6.52
C GLY A 23 10.84 -8.45 -7.14
N THR A 24 11.61 -9.21 -6.35
CA THR A 24 12.40 -10.33 -6.89
C THR A 24 11.63 -11.63 -6.99
N SER A 25 10.48 -11.75 -6.31
CA SER A 25 9.67 -12.96 -6.39
C SER A 25 9.22 -13.21 -7.84
N LEU A 26 9.11 -14.48 -8.20
CA LEU A 26 8.59 -14.91 -9.49
C LEU A 26 7.17 -14.32 -9.74
N LEU A 27 6.41 -14.10 -8.67
CA LEU A 27 5.07 -13.52 -8.67
C LEU A 27 5.06 -12.04 -9.01
N ALA A 28 6.01 -11.28 -8.44
CA ALA A 28 6.22 -9.89 -8.79
C ALA A 28 6.57 -9.75 -10.27
N ASN A 29 7.45 -10.63 -10.77
CA ASN A 29 7.96 -10.57 -12.14
C ASN A 29 7.00 -11.10 -13.21
N GLN A 30 6.15 -12.10 -12.89
CA GLN A 30 5.26 -12.71 -13.88
C GLN A 30 3.79 -12.25 -13.79
N GLY A 31 3.34 -11.69 -12.65
CA GLY A 31 1.94 -11.35 -12.45
C GLY A 31 1.63 -10.03 -11.75
N LYS A 32 2.66 -9.27 -11.33
CA LYS A 32 2.50 -8.00 -10.56
C LYS A 32 1.56 -8.20 -9.36
N ILE A 33 1.69 -9.37 -8.73
CA ILE A 33 0.79 -9.93 -7.73
C ILE A 33 1.10 -9.30 -6.37
N TYR A 34 0.08 -8.74 -5.73
CA TYR A 34 0.02 -8.57 -4.28
C TYR A 34 -0.72 -9.77 -3.68
N LEU A 35 -0.50 -10.07 -2.40
CA LEU A 35 -1.16 -11.19 -1.70
C LEU A 35 -2.66 -10.93 -1.40
N VAL A 36 -3.39 -10.25 -2.28
CA VAL A 36 -4.85 -10.20 -2.22
C VAL A 36 -5.41 -11.48 -2.82
N GLN A 37 -6.04 -12.29 -1.99
CA GLN A 37 -6.66 -13.53 -2.42
C GLN A 37 -7.87 -13.28 -3.34
N GLY A 38 -8.12 -14.22 -4.26
CA GLY A 38 -9.27 -14.21 -5.15
C GLY A 38 -8.93 -13.96 -6.60
N ASP A 39 -9.77 -13.17 -7.26
CA ASP A 39 -9.79 -12.99 -8.70
C ASP A 39 -9.85 -11.50 -9.06
N PHE A 40 -9.11 -11.10 -10.09
CA PHE A 40 -9.20 -9.75 -10.65
C PHE A 40 -9.63 -9.83 -12.12
N LYS A 41 -10.88 -9.46 -12.40
CA LYS A 41 -11.45 -9.45 -13.76
C LYS A 41 -11.33 -10.81 -14.50
N GLY A 42 -11.47 -11.91 -13.78
CA GLY A 42 -11.31 -13.29 -14.28
C GLY A 42 -9.89 -13.84 -14.20
N GLU A 43 -8.90 -13.01 -13.86
CA GLU A 43 -7.49 -13.40 -13.80
C GLU A 43 -7.06 -13.73 -12.37
N SER A 44 -6.44 -14.90 -12.22
CA SER A 44 -5.87 -15.34 -10.95
C SER A 44 -4.70 -16.31 -11.17
N VAL A 45 -3.97 -16.56 -10.11
CA VAL A 45 -2.89 -17.54 -10.06
C VAL A 45 -2.98 -18.34 -8.77
N ILE A 46 -2.75 -19.66 -8.86
CA ILE A 46 -2.71 -20.54 -7.70
C ILE A 46 -1.26 -20.79 -7.35
N ILE A 47 -0.88 -20.41 -6.14
CA ILE A 47 0.50 -20.51 -5.65
C ILE A 47 0.52 -21.07 -4.24
N ARG A 48 1.67 -21.60 -3.85
CA ARG A 48 1.90 -22.06 -2.48
C ARG A 48 2.33 -20.89 -1.61
N THR A 49 1.59 -20.60 -0.55
CA THR A 49 1.93 -19.56 0.44
C THR A 49 2.16 -20.15 1.81
N MET A 50 2.90 -19.40 2.63
CA MET A 50 3.06 -19.72 4.04
C MET A 50 1.97 -19.01 4.84
N GLU A 51 1.12 -19.77 5.50
CA GLU A 51 0.14 -19.29 6.46
C GLU A 51 0.56 -19.71 7.87
N TYR A 52 0.08 -19.03 8.90
CA TYR A 52 0.29 -19.43 10.28
C TYR A 52 -1.03 -19.89 10.91
N VAL A 53 -1.09 -21.15 11.32
CA VAL A 53 -2.23 -21.74 12.01
C VAL A 53 -1.79 -22.07 13.43
N ASN A 54 -2.43 -21.45 14.42
CA ASN A 54 -2.04 -21.56 15.83
C ASN A 54 -0.55 -21.22 16.07
N GLY A 55 -0.02 -20.24 15.33
CA GLY A 55 1.39 -19.83 15.39
C GLY A 55 2.38 -20.76 14.68
N VAL A 56 1.91 -21.84 14.06
CA VAL A 56 2.76 -22.78 13.31
C VAL A 56 2.70 -22.46 11.82
N PRO A 57 3.86 -22.27 11.14
CA PRO A 57 3.90 -22.04 9.71
C PRO A 57 3.48 -23.31 8.94
N VAL A 58 2.51 -23.16 8.05
CA VAL A 58 1.98 -24.21 7.17
C VAL A 58 1.94 -23.72 5.74
N GLN A 59 2.37 -24.58 4.80
CA GLN A 59 2.30 -24.25 3.38
C GLN A 59 0.97 -24.70 2.79
N VAL A 60 0.21 -23.76 2.24
CA VAL A 60 -1.10 -24.01 1.63
C VAL A 60 -1.13 -23.51 0.19
N TRP A 61 -2.01 -24.08 -0.63
CA TRP A 61 -2.29 -23.56 -1.96
C TRP A 61 -3.39 -22.51 -1.86
N ASN A 62 -3.09 -21.29 -2.29
CA ASN A 62 -4.03 -20.18 -2.28
C ASN A 62 -4.14 -19.57 -3.68
N LYS A 63 -5.33 -19.04 -3.97
CA LYS A 63 -5.63 -18.34 -5.22
C LYS A 63 -5.47 -16.84 -5.00
N PHE A 64 -4.62 -16.21 -5.79
CA PHE A 64 -4.34 -14.78 -5.73
C PHE A 64 -4.75 -14.07 -7.01
N ARG A 65 -5.11 -12.81 -6.85
CA ARG A 65 -5.42 -11.90 -7.96
C ARG A 65 -4.18 -11.71 -8.83
N LYS A 66 -4.37 -11.71 -10.14
CA LYS A 66 -3.31 -11.44 -11.13
C LYS A 66 -3.65 -10.15 -11.85
N TYR A 67 -2.65 -9.28 -12.01
CA TYR A 67 -2.90 -7.92 -12.49
C TYR A 67 -2.13 -7.62 -13.78
N PRO A 68 -2.72 -6.89 -14.73
CA PRO A 68 -2.01 -6.43 -15.92
C PRO A 68 -0.90 -5.42 -15.60
N THR A 69 -1.07 -4.59 -14.56
CA THR A 69 -0.12 -3.53 -14.16
C THR A 69 0.08 -3.45 -12.65
N TRP A 70 1.21 -2.87 -12.23
CA TRP A 70 1.49 -2.58 -10.82
C TRP A 70 0.54 -1.51 -10.27
N GLU A 71 0.11 -0.58 -11.12
CA GLU A 71 -0.87 0.43 -10.75
C GLU A 71 -2.22 -0.21 -10.42
N GLU A 72 -2.71 -1.14 -11.25
CA GLU A 72 -3.97 -1.83 -10.98
C GLU A 72 -3.92 -2.61 -9.67
N SER A 73 -2.78 -3.23 -9.35
CA SER A 73 -2.65 -4.01 -8.13
C SER A 73 -2.55 -3.14 -6.87
N LEU A 74 -1.84 -2.00 -6.94
CA LEU A 74 -1.85 -0.97 -5.90
C LEU A 74 -3.23 -0.34 -5.70
N ARG A 75 -3.94 -0.04 -6.79
CA ARG A 75 -5.31 0.50 -6.74
C ARG A 75 -6.28 -0.51 -6.18
N ASP A 76 -6.13 -1.79 -6.50
CA ASP A 76 -7.00 -2.84 -5.96
C ASP A 76 -6.79 -3.05 -4.45
N LEU A 77 -5.54 -2.98 -3.96
CA LEU A 77 -5.26 -2.96 -2.53
C LEU A 77 -5.88 -1.75 -1.84
N ALA A 78 -5.76 -0.56 -2.43
CA ALA A 78 -6.38 0.65 -1.90
C ALA A 78 -7.92 0.52 -1.84
N ASN A 79 -8.53 -0.05 -2.88
CA ASN A 79 -9.96 -0.34 -2.92
C ASN A 79 -10.37 -1.36 -1.85
N LEU A 80 -9.54 -2.37 -1.57
CA LEU A 80 -9.80 -3.32 -0.48
C LEU A 80 -9.87 -2.58 0.86
N TYR A 81 -8.95 -1.65 1.11
CA TYR A 81 -8.96 -0.88 2.36
C TYR A 81 -10.13 0.10 2.46
N GLU A 82 -10.47 0.76 1.35
CA GLU A 82 -11.57 1.73 1.31
C GLU A 82 -12.95 1.06 1.38
N LYS A 83 -13.14 -0.05 0.64
CA LYS A 83 -14.46 -0.66 0.41
C LYS A 83 -14.68 -1.95 1.19
N GLY A 84 -13.67 -2.44 1.89
CA GLY A 84 -13.67 -3.71 2.59
C GLY A 84 -13.85 -4.91 1.64
N THR A 85 -14.32 -6.01 2.20
CA THR A 85 -14.63 -7.24 1.45
C THR A 85 -16.11 -7.30 1.10
N SER A 86 -16.51 -8.25 0.25
CA SER A 86 -17.92 -8.49 -0.07
C SER A 86 -18.77 -8.82 1.16
N TRP A 87 -18.18 -9.49 2.15
CA TRP A 87 -18.84 -9.92 3.39
C TRP A 87 -18.70 -8.90 4.54
N ASN A 88 -17.72 -8.00 4.50
CA ASN A 88 -17.59 -6.91 5.47
C ASN A 88 -16.99 -5.66 4.81
N ARG A 89 -17.88 -4.72 4.46
CA ARG A 89 -17.53 -3.44 3.84
C ARG A 89 -16.74 -2.50 4.76
N GLY A 90 -16.86 -2.69 6.07
CA GLY A 90 -16.17 -1.90 7.09
C GLY A 90 -14.82 -2.46 7.53
N LEU A 91 -14.39 -3.60 6.98
CA LEU A 91 -13.31 -4.42 7.55
C LEU A 91 -12.00 -3.66 7.74
N TYR A 92 -11.67 -2.72 6.85
CA TYR A 92 -10.39 -2.00 6.82
C TYR A 92 -10.53 -0.48 7.02
N THR A 93 -11.71 0.03 7.42
CA THR A 93 -11.96 1.47 7.47
C THR A 93 -11.05 2.22 8.45
N ALA A 94 -10.56 1.55 9.50
CA ALA A 94 -9.59 2.11 10.45
C ALA A 94 -8.22 2.44 9.81
N VAL A 95 -7.92 1.92 8.63
CA VAL A 95 -6.69 2.26 7.86
C VAL A 95 -6.83 3.63 7.18
N ILE A 96 -8.06 4.01 6.82
CA ILE A 96 -8.34 5.20 6.02
C ILE A 96 -8.23 6.46 6.89
N GLY A 97 -7.28 7.34 6.55
CA GLY A 97 -7.03 8.60 7.25
C GLY A 97 -6.16 8.49 8.49
N GLU A 98 -5.69 7.27 8.84
CA GLU A 98 -4.70 7.09 9.90
C GLU A 98 -3.37 7.75 9.50
N LYS A 99 -2.72 8.40 10.46
CA LYS A 99 -1.47 9.15 10.28
C LYS A 99 -0.28 8.48 10.94
N ASP A 100 -0.52 7.51 11.82
CA ASP A 100 0.49 6.70 12.47
C ASP A 100 0.58 5.34 11.76
N TYR A 101 1.70 5.11 11.05
CA TYR A 101 1.90 3.86 10.31
C TYR A 101 1.84 2.62 11.21
N LYS A 102 2.22 2.71 12.49
CA LYS A 102 2.14 1.57 13.43
C LYS A 102 0.69 1.22 13.73
N LYS A 103 -0.17 2.23 13.90
CA LYS A 103 -1.62 2.02 14.07
C LYS A 103 -2.29 1.52 12.80
N ALA A 104 -1.90 2.05 11.63
CA ALA A 104 -2.40 1.56 10.35
C ALA A 104 -2.06 0.08 10.12
N LEU A 105 -0.80 -0.31 10.40
CA LEU A 105 -0.36 -1.71 10.32
C LEU A 105 -1.11 -2.62 11.30
N LYS A 106 -1.34 -2.14 12.53
CA LYS A 106 -2.14 -2.88 13.51
C LYS A 106 -3.58 -3.07 13.02
N ALA A 107 -4.21 -2.03 12.48
CA ALA A 107 -5.56 -2.13 11.92
C ALA A 107 -5.61 -3.15 10.78
N ILE A 108 -4.66 -3.12 9.84
CA ILE A 108 -4.57 -4.11 8.75
C ILE A 108 -4.46 -5.55 9.29
N PHE A 109 -3.61 -5.75 10.31
CA PHE A 109 -3.43 -7.06 10.92
C PHE A 109 -4.66 -7.55 11.69
N ASP A 110 -5.26 -6.71 12.53
CA ASP A 110 -6.47 -7.03 13.31
C ASP A 110 -7.66 -7.36 12.39
N SER A 111 -7.68 -6.78 11.18
CA SER A 111 -8.66 -7.07 10.12
C SER A 111 -8.43 -8.41 9.40
N GLY A 112 -7.37 -9.15 9.76
CA GLY A 112 -7.10 -10.49 9.25
C GLY A 112 -6.35 -10.54 7.91
N TYR A 113 -5.65 -9.46 7.54
CA TYR A 113 -4.90 -9.41 6.26
C TYR A 113 -3.76 -10.45 6.20
N ALA A 114 -3.07 -10.68 7.31
CA ALA A 114 -1.96 -11.61 7.42
C ALA A 114 -2.05 -12.44 8.69
N SER A 115 -1.59 -13.69 8.63
CA SER A 115 -1.58 -14.63 9.75
C SER A 115 -0.23 -14.65 10.50
N ASP A 116 0.84 -14.13 9.88
CA ASP A 116 2.19 -14.13 10.47
C ASP A 116 2.25 -13.24 11.73
N PRO A 117 2.57 -13.78 12.92
CA PRO A 117 2.64 -13.00 14.15
C PRO A 117 3.72 -11.90 14.11
N LYS A 118 4.70 -11.98 13.19
CA LYS A 118 5.75 -10.98 12.97
C LYS A 118 5.42 -9.99 11.85
N TYR A 119 4.21 -10.02 11.29
CA TYR A 119 3.84 -9.18 10.16
C TYR A 119 4.08 -7.69 10.42
N ILE A 120 3.57 -7.18 11.54
CA ILE A 120 3.72 -5.77 11.93
C ILE A 120 5.20 -5.44 12.16
N GLU A 121 5.93 -6.28 12.89
CA GLU A 121 7.36 -6.07 13.18
C GLU A 121 8.19 -5.93 11.89
N LYS A 122 7.97 -6.83 10.92
CA LYS A 122 8.65 -6.81 9.62
C LYS A 122 8.37 -5.52 8.85
N LEU A 123 7.10 -5.08 8.83
CA LEU A 123 6.72 -3.87 8.11
C LEU A 123 7.21 -2.60 8.80
N VAL A 124 7.16 -2.53 10.12
CA VAL A 124 7.77 -1.43 10.89
C VAL A 124 9.26 -1.34 10.60
N ASN A 125 9.98 -2.47 10.62
CA ASN A 125 11.41 -2.50 10.31
C ASN A 125 11.69 -2.00 8.89
N LEU A 126 10.91 -2.43 7.89
CA LEU A 126 11.05 -1.94 6.51
C LEU A 126 10.81 -0.43 6.40
N ILE A 127 9.76 0.09 7.05
CA ILE A 127 9.42 1.52 7.06
C ILE A 127 10.55 2.34 7.66
N GLU A 128 11.07 1.92 8.82
CA GLU A 128 12.10 2.65 9.56
C GLU A 128 13.48 2.56 8.87
N THR A 129 13.90 1.37 8.43
CA THR A 129 15.23 1.18 7.80
C THR A 129 15.34 1.76 6.39
N SER A 130 14.22 1.87 5.66
CA SER A 130 14.18 2.43 4.31
C SER A 130 13.71 3.90 4.28
N ASP A 131 13.48 4.51 5.45
CA ASP A 131 12.94 5.86 5.61
C ASP A 131 11.71 6.10 4.72
N LEU A 132 10.72 5.20 4.81
CA LEU A 132 9.54 5.28 3.93
C LEU A 132 8.56 6.37 4.34
N THR A 133 8.64 6.87 5.58
CA THR A 133 7.77 7.94 6.07
C THR A 133 7.96 9.25 5.31
N LYS A 134 9.10 9.44 4.62
CA LYS A 134 9.30 10.56 3.68
C LYS A 134 8.28 10.61 2.54
N TYR A 135 7.59 9.50 2.26
CA TYR A 135 6.52 9.42 1.27
C TYR A 135 5.13 9.69 1.85
N ASP A 136 4.98 9.76 3.18
CA ASP A 136 3.72 10.09 3.88
C ASP A 136 3.43 11.60 3.87
N VAL A 137 3.98 12.31 2.90
CA VAL A 137 3.80 13.75 2.75
C VAL A 137 2.38 14.05 2.29
N SER A 138 1.69 14.87 3.08
CA SER A 138 0.55 15.62 2.57
C SER A 138 1.07 16.64 1.57
N ILE A 139 0.76 16.46 0.29
CA ILE A 139 0.94 17.52 -0.69
C ILE A 139 -0.05 18.62 -0.29
N GLU A 140 0.43 19.66 0.41
CA GLU A 140 -0.36 20.86 0.60
C GLU A 140 -0.52 21.51 -0.77
N GLU A 141 -1.74 21.56 -1.28
CA GLU A 141 -2.04 22.36 -2.45
C GLU A 141 -1.88 23.83 -2.06
N VAL A 142 -0.79 24.44 -2.52
CA VAL A 142 -0.55 25.86 -2.32
C VAL A 142 -1.23 26.62 -3.44
N TYR A 143 -2.28 27.37 -3.10
CA TYR A 143 -2.97 28.26 -4.01
C TYR A 143 -2.36 29.65 -3.92
N HIS A 144 -1.86 30.17 -5.04
CA HIS A 144 -1.40 31.55 -5.15
C HIS A 144 -2.34 32.36 -6.04
N ILE A 145 -2.90 33.45 -5.50
CA ILE A 145 -3.67 34.40 -6.29
C ILE A 145 -2.69 35.33 -7.00
N VAL A 146 -2.63 35.22 -8.33
CA VAL A 146 -1.70 36.00 -9.18
C VAL A 146 -1.96 37.50 -9.01
N LYS A 147 -0.89 38.24 -8.73
CA LYS A 147 -0.86 39.70 -8.61
C LYS A 147 -0.03 40.31 -9.73
N LYS A 148 -0.32 41.57 -10.05
CA LYS A 148 0.48 42.35 -10.99
C LYS A 148 1.94 42.40 -10.51
N GLY A 149 2.87 41.91 -11.34
CA GLY A 149 4.30 41.81 -11.00
C GLY A 149 4.77 40.39 -10.71
N ASP A 150 3.86 39.42 -10.54
CA ASP A 150 4.24 38.02 -10.43
C ASP A 150 4.79 37.49 -11.77
N SER A 151 5.75 36.56 -11.66
CA SER A 151 6.26 35.79 -12.79
C SER A 151 6.19 34.30 -12.46
N VAL A 152 5.99 33.47 -13.49
CA VAL A 152 5.95 32.00 -13.32
C VAL A 152 7.24 31.48 -12.68
N SER A 153 8.40 32.02 -13.08
CA SER A 153 9.69 31.66 -12.50
C SER A 153 9.84 32.10 -11.05
N GLY A 154 9.32 33.27 -10.68
CA GLY A 154 9.30 33.77 -9.30
C GLY A 154 8.42 32.89 -8.40
N LEU A 155 7.24 32.51 -8.88
CA LEU A 155 6.33 31.62 -8.16
C LEU A 155 6.89 30.20 -8.03
N ALA A 156 7.48 29.65 -9.10
CA ALA A 156 8.08 28.32 -9.06
C ALA A 156 9.23 28.22 -8.05
N LYS A 157 10.05 29.28 -7.94
CA LYS A 157 11.11 29.37 -6.93
C LYS A 157 10.55 29.54 -5.52
N ALA A 158 9.51 30.35 -5.34
CA ALA A 158 8.88 30.59 -4.04
C ALA A 158 8.19 29.34 -3.46
N TYR A 159 7.61 28.50 -4.33
CA TYR A 159 6.87 27.30 -3.94
C TYR A 159 7.63 25.98 -4.19
N GLY A 160 8.92 26.06 -4.55
CA GLY A 160 9.78 24.88 -4.70
C GLY A 160 9.34 23.91 -5.79
N SER A 161 8.63 24.38 -6.83
CA SER A 161 8.10 23.54 -7.90
C SER A 161 9.00 23.48 -9.14
N THR A 162 10.24 23.96 -9.05
CA THR A 162 11.23 23.85 -10.12
C THR A 162 11.79 22.43 -10.20
N GLN A 163 11.66 21.79 -11.36
CA GLN A 163 12.46 20.60 -11.69
C GLN A 163 13.93 21.02 -11.82
N VAL A 164 14.83 20.21 -11.26
CA VAL A 164 16.28 20.31 -11.52
C VAL A 164 16.60 19.69 -12.87
#